data_AF-A0A948ML37-F1
#
_entry.id   AF-A0A948ML37-F1
#
_cell.length_a   1.000
_cell.length_b   1.000
_cell.length_c   1.000
_cell.angle_alpha   90.00
_cell.angle_beta   90.00
_cell.angle_gamma   90.00
#
_symmetry.space_group_name_H-M   'P 1'
#
loop_
_entity.id
_entity.type
_entity.pdbx_description
1 polymer ?
#
loop_
_entity_poly.entity_id
_entity_poly.type
_entity_poly.pdbx_seq_one_letter_code
_entity_poly.pdbx_strand_id
1 'polypeptide(L)' 'MYNTDMPSRAELPSTAKLIRSTIISAIVALVLLVTVVMPAEYAMDPTGVGRLLGLTEMGEIKQQLA' A
#
# COMPACT_ATOMS: atom_id res chain seq x y z
N MET A 1 35.93 2.83 -9.11
CA MET A 1 35.68 2.12 -7.84
C MET A 1 34.49 2.80 -7.17
N TYR A 2 33.34 2.13 -7.08
CA TYR A 2 32.21 2.61 -6.29
C TYR A 2 32.40 2.14 -4.84
N ASN A 3 33.31 2.78 -4.12
CA ASN A 3 33.27 2.71 -2.66
C ASN A 3 32.18 3.68 -2.23
N THR A 4 30.98 3.16 -1.94
CA THR A 4 29.99 3.94 -1.21
C THR A 4 30.54 4.10 0.21
N ASP A 5 31.04 5.29 0.53
CA ASP A 5 31.47 5.62 1.88
C ASP A 5 30.29 5.38 2.85
N MET A 6 30.54 4.65 3.94
CA MET A 6 29.52 4.39 4.95
C MET A 6 29.01 5.73 5.49
N PRO A 7 27.69 5.95 5.52
CA PRO A 7 27.15 7.23 5.93
C PRO A 7 27.57 7.53 7.36
N SER A 8 28.10 8.74 7.58
CA SER A 8 28.45 9.17 8.92
C SER A 8 27.18 9.25 9.79
N ARG A 9 27.27 9.13 11.12
CA ARG A 9 26.08 9.23 12.00
C ARG A 9 25.26 10.51 11.79
N ALA A 10 25.87 11.57 11.26
CA ALA A 10 25.20 12.83 10.91
C ALA A 10 24.29 12.74 9.67
N GLU A 11 24.48 11.72 8.82
CA GLU A 11 23.72 11.49 7.59
C GLU A 11 22.57 10.50 7.78
N LEU A 12 22.52 9.81 8.92
CA LEU A 12 21.44 8.90 9.24
C LEU A 12 20.14 9.69 9.51
N PRO A 13 18.99 9.22 9.00
CA PRO A 13 17.71 9.83 9.31
C PRO A 13 17.49 9.81 10.82
N SER A 14 17.05 10.93 11.39
CA SER A 14 16.69 10.99 12.80
C SER A 14 15.53 10.05 13.10
N THR A 15 15.42 9.59 14.35
CA THR A 15 14.30 8.74 14.82
C THR A 15 12.94 9.34 14.47
N ALA A 16 12.80 10.67 14.54
CA ALA A 16 11.59 11.38 14.15
C ALA A 16 11.29 11.23 12.64
N LYS A 17 12.30 11.29 11.78
CA LYS A 17 12.15 11.07 10.33
C LYS A 17 11.75 9.62 10.03
N LEU A 18 12.32 8.65 10.75
CA LEU A 18 11.96 7.25 10.61
C LEU A 18 10.49 7.01 10.98
N ILE A 19 10.06 7.45 12.17
CA ILE A 19 8.67 7.32 12.64
C ILE A 19 7.69 7.98 11.66
N ARG A 20 8.02 9.20 11.18
CA ARG A 20 7.20 9.89 10.19
C ARG A 20 7.02 9.06 8.91
N SER A 21 8.11 8.47 8.42
CA SER A 21 8.05 7.63 7.21
C SER A 21 7.22 6.36 7.44
N THR A 22 7.34 5.72 8.61
CA THR A 22 6.53 4.53 8.97
C THR A 22 5.04 4.86 9.02
N ILE A 23 4.66 5.99 9.62
CA ILE A 23 3.25 6.42 9.69
C ILE A 23 2.69 6.65 8.27
N ILE A 24 3.44 7.34 7.41
CA ILE A 24 3.01 7.59 6.02
C ILE A 24 2.84 6.25 5.27
N SER A 25 3.80 5.33 5.39
CA SER A 25 3.69 4.01 4.78
C SER A 25 2.49 3.22 5.29
N ALA A 26 2.19 3.28 6.59
CA ALA A 26 1.03 2.62 7.17
C ALA A 26 -0.29 3.18 6.60
N ILE A 27 -0.38 4.50 6.42
CA ILE A 27 -1.54 5.15 5.80
C ILE A 27 -1.68 4.69 4.35
N VAL A 28 -0.59 4.69 3.57
CA VAL A 28 -0.62 4.22 2.18
C VAL A 28 -1.06 2.75 2.10
N ALA A 29 -0.58 1.90 2.99
CA ALA A 29 -0.99 0.50 3.06
C ALA A 29 -2.49 0.36 3.35
N LEU A 30 -3.03 1.16 4.27
CA LEU A 30 -4.47 1.17 4.56
C LEU A 30 -5.29 1.63 3.34
N VAL A 31 -4.84 2.64 2.62
CA VAL A 31 -5.50 3.10 1.39
C VAL A 31 -5.53 1.97 0.35
N LEU A 32 -4.38 1.35 0.07
CA LEU A 32 -4.30 0.23 -0.88
C LEU A 32 -5.17 -0.96 -0.45
N LEU A 33 -5.24 -1.23 0.85
CA LEU A 33 -6.08 -2.30 1.39
C LEU A 33 -7.56 -2.07 1.02
N VAL A 34 -8.08 -0.86 1.25
CA VAL A 34 -9.50 -0.57 1.03
C VAL A 34 -9.87 -0.32 -0.43
N THR A 35 -8.95 0.20 -1.25
CA THR A 35 -9.25 0.56 -2.65
C THR A 35 -8.84 -0.51 -3.67
N VAL A 36 -7.91 -1.41 -3.33
CA VAL A 36 -7.40 -2.43 -4.26
C VAL A 36 -7.66 -3.84 -3.75
N VAL A 37 -7.15 -4.16 -2.56
CA VAL A 37 -7.22 -5.53 -2.03
C VAL A 37 -8.65 -5.94 -1.73
N MET A 38 -9.41 -5.07 -1.04
CA MET A 38 -10.79 -5.39 -0.65
C MET A 38 -11.73 -5.56 -1.85
N PRO A 39 -11.70 -4.69 -2.88
CA PRO A 39 -12.48 -4.91 -4.10
C PRO A 39 -12.09 -6.17 -4.87
N ALA A 40 -10.78 -6.43 -5.02
CA ALA A 40 -10.28 -7.54 -5.84
C ALA A 40 -10.50 -8.91 -5.18
N GLU A 41 -10.41 -9.00 -3.86
CA GLU A 41 -10.50 -10.27 -3.13
C GLU A 41 -11.90 -10.54 -2.59
N TYR A 42 -12.60 -9.49 -2.14
CA TYR A 42 -13.86 -9.63 -1.41
C TYR A 42 -15.06 -9.02 -2.13
N ALA A 43 -14.89 -8.50 -3.35
CA ALA A 43 -15.95 -7.77 -4.08
C ALA A 43 -16.55 -6.58 -3.30
N MET A 44 -15.89 -6.17 -2.22
CA MET A 44 -16.34 -5.08 -1.36
C MET A 44 -15.59 -3.82 -1.75
N ASP A 45 -16.32 -2.83 -2.26
CA ASP A 45 -15.74 -1.56 -2.66
C ASP A 45 -16.41 -0.39 -1.94
N PRO A 46 -15.94 -0.03 -0.73
CA PRO A 46 -16.49 1.09 0.03
C PRO A 46 -16.17 2.45 -0.60
N THR A 47 -15.19 2.50 -1.53
CA THR A 47 -14.69 3.76 -2.10
C THR A 47 -15.19 4.04 -3.51
N GLY A 48 -15.71 3.02 -4.22
CA GLY A 48 -16.08 3.09 -5.64
C GLY A 48 -14.90 2.98 -6.60
N VAL A 49 -13.65 3.05 -6.11
CA VAL A 49 -12.44 2.99 -6.93
C VAL A 49 -12.25 1.59 -7.53
N GLY A 50 -12.55 0.54 -6.77
CA GLY A 50 -12.44 -0.83 -7.24
C GLY A 50 -13.35 -1.09 -8.45
N ARG A 51 -14.55 -0.53 -8.46
CA ARG A 51 -15.52 -0.67 -9.56
C ARG A 51 -15.08 0.13 -10.78
N LEU A 52 -14.56 1.33 -10.60
CA LEU A 52 -14.00 2.14 -11.70
C LEU A 52 -12.80 1.46 -12.36
N LEU A 53 -12.00 0.74 -11.59
CA LEU A 53 -10.83 0.00 -12.08
C LEU A 53 -11.16 -1.43 -12.54
N GLY A 54 -12.42 -1.88 -12.43
CA GLY A 54 -12.84 -3.25 -12.77
C GLY A 54 -12.37 -4.33 -11.79
N LEU A 55 -11.76 -3.95 -10.65
CA LEU A 55 -11.28 -4.88 -9.62
C LEU A 55 -12.45 -5.53 -8.87
N THR A 56 -13.54 -4.80 -8.64
CA THR A 56 -14.72 -5.34 -7.96
C THR A 56 -15.38 -6.44 -8.77
N GLU A 57 -15.56 -6.25 -10.08
CA GLU A 57 -16.15 -7.28 -10.96
C GLU A 57 -15.28 -8.55 -10.98
N MET A 58 -13.95 -8.39 -11.00
CA MET A 58 -13.03 -9.51 -10.85
C MET A 58 -13.24 -10.25 -9.53
N GLY A 59 -13.39 -9.53 -8.41
CA GLY A 59 -13.65 -10.12 -7.10
C GLY A 59 -14.98 -10.87 -7.03
N GLU A 60 -16.03 -10.34 -7.65
CA GLU A 60 -17.35 -11.00 -7.75
C GLU A 60 -17.24 -12.32 -8.54
N ILE A 61 -16.55 -12.30 -9.68
CA ILE A 61 -16.29 -13.49 -10.50
C ILE A 61 -15.51 -14.53 -9.68
N LYS A 62 -14.46 -14.11 -8.96
CA LYS A 62 -13.64 -14.98 -8.11
C LYS A 62 -14.48 -15.67 -7.03
N GLN A 63 -15.41 -14.96 -6.38
CA GLN A 63 -16.30 -15.55 -5.38
C GLN A 63 -17.30 -16.56 -5.96
N GLN A 64 -17.77 -16.36 -7.19
CA GLN A 64 -18.69 -17.29 -7.84
C GLN A 64 -18.01 -18.59 -8.31
N LEU A 65 -16.70 -18.53 -8.54
CA LEU A 65 -15.87 -19.67 -8.98
C LEU A 65 -15.31 -20.51 -7.83
N ALA A 66 -15.39 -20.00 -6.59
CA ALA A 66 -14.89 -20.66 -5.38
C ALA A 66 -15.97 -21.55 -4.73
#